data_AF-A0AAJ3F369-F1
#
_entry.id   AF-A0AAJ3F369-F1
#
_cell.length_a   1.000
_cell.length_b   1.000
_cell.length_c   1.000
_cell.angle_alpha   90.00
_cell.angle_beta   90.00
_cell.angle_gamma   90.00
#
_symmetry.space_group_name_H-M   'P 1'
#
loop_
_entity.id
_entity.type
_entity.pdbx_description
1 polymer ?
#
loop_
_entity_poly.entity_id
_entity_poly.type
_entity_poly.pdbx_seq_one_letter_code
_entity_poly.pdbx_strand_id
1 'polypeptide(L)'
;MDGVREGTGGIVLATIEEQIKSLEDEISKTKYNKATQGHIGKLKAKIAALRARKEKAQAHAKASGGGPGFEVKKSGDASVALVGFPSVGKSSLISQ
;
A
#
# COMPACT_ATOMS: atom_id res chain seq x y z
N MET A 1 14.40 20.66 5.27
CA MET A 1 14.08 20.80 6.70
C MET A 1 13.21 19.63 7.08
N ASP A 2 13.78 18.42 7.14
CA ASP A 2 13.05 17.24 7.64
C ASP A 2 13.51 17.02 9.08
N GLY A 3 12.72 17.58 9.99
CA GLY A 3 12.99 17.56 11.42
C GLY A 3 12.91 16.15 11.97
N VAL A 4 14.08 15.61 12.34
CA VAL A 4 14.23 14.50 13.27
C VAL A 4 13.55 14.89 14.58
N ARG A 5 12.48 14.17 14.97
CA ARG A 5 11.91 14.26 16.31
C ARG A 5 12.47 13.13 17.16
N GLU A 6 13.43 13.47 18.02
CA GLU A 6 13.77 12.65 19.18
C GLU A 6 12.76 12.87 20.32
N GLY A 7 12.42 11.80 21.03
CA GLY A 7 12.12 11.82 22.46
C GLY A 7 10.67 12.03 22.91
N THR A 8 9.92 10.93 23.09
CA THR A 8 8.98 10.80 24.23
C THR A 8 8.66 9.32 24.46
N GLY A 9 9.00 8.81 25.65
CA GLY A 9 8.59 7.48 26.09
C GLY A 9 7.09 7.41 26.36
N GLY A 10 6.43 6.38 25.85
CA GLY A 10 5.04 6.04 26.15
C GLY A 10 4.08 6.16 24.97
N ILE A 11 3.89 5.04 24.25
CA ILE A 11 2.73 4.70 23.40
C ILE A 11 2.22 5.86 22.51
N VAL A 12 3.08 6.42 21.66
CA VAL A 12 2.61 7.16 20.50
C VAL A 12 2.50 6.15 19.36
N LEU A 13 1.28 5.80 18.98
CA LEU A 13 1.00 4.88 17.87
C LEU A 13 1.67 5.44 16.61
N ALA A 14 2.80 4.85 16.24
CA ALA A 14 3.54 5.15 15.01
C ALA A 14 2.58 5.21 13.80
N THR A 15 2.89 6.04 12.82
CA THR A 15 2.07 6.16 11.60
C THR A 15 1.85 4.79 10.97
N ILE A 16 0.73 4.62 10.24
CA ILE A 16 0.38 3.33 9.61
C ILE A 16 1.55 2.80 8.75
N GLU A 17 2.34 3.70 8.16
CA GLU A 17 3.51 3.36 7.34
C GLU A 17 4.68 2.84 8.17
N GLU A 18 5.00 3.46 9.30
CA GLU A 18 6.03 2.99 10.22
C GLU A 18 5.67 1.61 10.81
N GLN A 19 4.40 1.39 11.11
CA GLN A 19 3.90 0.09 11.57
C GLN A 19 4.06 -0.99 10.50
N ILE A 20 3.74 -0.68 9.24
CA ILE A 20 3.94 -1.61 8.12
C ILE A 20 5.43 -1.94 7.96
N LYS A 21 6.30 -0.91 7.97
CA LYS A 21 7.74 -1.08 7.80
C LYS A 21 8.36 -1.95 8.90
N SER A 22 7.99 -1.71 10.16
CA SER A 22 8.44 -2.55 11.27
C SER A 22 8.04 -4.02 11.12
N LEU A 23 6.83 -4.29 10.64
CA LEU A 23 6.35 -5.67 10.42
C LEU A 23 7.05 -6.33 9.22
N GLU A 24 7.35 -5.57 8.17
CA GLU A 24 8.11 -6.06 7.01
C GLU A 24 9.58 -6.37 7.37
N ASP A 25 10.21 -5.52 8.18
CA ASP A 25 11.56 -5.74 8.71
C ASP A 25 11.61 -6.98 9.62
N GLU A 26 10.57 -7.22 10.42
CA GLU A 26 10.44 -8.41 11.24
C GLU A 26 10.35 -9.68 10.37
N ILE A 27 9.49 -9.67 9.34
CA ILE A 27 9.35 -10.79 8.40
C ILE A 27 10.69 -11.08 7.70
N SER A 28 11.40 -10.04 7.25
CA SER A 28 12.68 -10.17 6.54
C SER A 28 13.78 -10.80 7.41
N LYS A 29 13.80 -10.48 8.71
CA LYS A 29 14.77 -11.04 9.67
C LYS A 29 14.45 -12.49 10.06
N THR A 30 13.17 -12.87 10.11
CA THR A 30 12.77 -14.24 10.49
C THR A 30 12.97 -15.25 9.36
N LYS A 31 13.71 -16.33 9.64
CA LYS A 31 13.82 -17.48 8.73
C LYS A 31 12.49 -18.25 8.68
N TYR A 32 12.05 -18.57 7.47
CA TYR A 32 10.85 -19.36 7.21
C TYR A 32 11.09 -20.84 7.56
N ASN A 33 10.40 -21.36 8.58
CA ASN A 33 10.43 -22.77 8.99
C ASN A 33 9.06 -23.19 9.56
N LYS A 34 8.86 -24.49 9.85
CA LYS A 34 7.57 -25.04 10.34
C LYS A 34 7.08 -24.39 11.63
N ALA A 35 7.98 -24.02 12.54
CA ALA A 35 7.65 -23.38 13.81
C ALA A 35 7.27 -21.89 13.64
N THR A 36 7.85 -21.20 12.65
CA THR A 36 7.65 -19.75 12.42
C THR A 36 6.52 -19.43 11.46
N GLN A 37 5.97 -20.42 10.73
CA GLN A 37 4.87 -20.23 9.77
C GLN A 37 3.66 -19.51 10.34
N GLY A 38 3.18 -19.97 11.49
CA GLY A 38 1.99 -19.39 12.13
C GLY A 38 2.21 -17.92 12.50
N HIS A 39 3.43 -17.55 12.90
CA HIS A 39 3.78 -16.16 13.22
C HIS A 39 3.86 -15.30 11.95
N ILE A 40 4.55 -15.78 10.91
CA ILE A 40 4.66 -15.08 9.62
C ILE A 40 3.26 -14.85 9.00
N GLY A 41 2.36 -15.84 9.09
CA GLY A 41 0.97 -15.70 8.65
C GLY A 41 0.23 -14.58 9.38
N LYS A 42 0.36 -14.51 10.71
CA LYS A 42 -0.23 -13.43 11.53
C LYS A 42 0.35 -12.06 11.18
N LEU A 43 1.67 -11.96 10.94
CA LEU A 43 2.32 -10.71 10.54
C LEU A 43 1.81 -10.23 9.18
N LYS A 44 1.70 -11.13 8.19
CA LYS A 44 1.12 -10.80 6.86
C LYS A 44 -0.33 -10.34 6.97
N ALA A 45 -1.13 -10.97 7.82
CA ALA A 45 -2.52 -10.57 8.05
C ALA A 45 -2.61 -9.15 8.65
N LYS A 46 -1.73 -8.82 9.61
CA LYS A 46 -1.64 -7.46 10.18
C LYS A 46 -1.26 -6.43 9.13
N ILE A 47 -0.28 -6.72 8.27
CA ILE A 47 0.11 -5.83 7.16
C ILE A 47 -1.08 -5.60 6.22
N ALA A 48 -1.81 -6.66 5.85
CA ALA A 48 -2.99 -6.55 4.98
C ALA A 48 -4.09 -5.67 5.60
N ALA A 49 -4.38 -5.84 6.89
CA ALA A 49 -5.36 -5.03 7.60
C ALA A 49 -4.96 -3.55 7.67
N LEU A 50 -3.68 -3.27 7.94
CA LEU A 50 -3.15 -1.90 7.97
C LEU A 50 -3.19 -1.23 6.58
N ARG A 51 -2.82 -1.96 5.52
CA ARG A 51 -2.91 -1.48 4.13
C ARG A 51 -4.36 -1.19 3.73
N ALA A 52 -5.30 -2.08 4.06
CA ALA A 52 -6.72 -1.85 3.80
C ALA A 52 -7.27 -0.63 4.57
N ARG A 53 -6.83 -0.43 5.81
CA ARG A 53 -7.20 0.77 6.60
C ARG A 53 -6.67 2.05 5.96
N LYS A 54 -5.42 2.03 5.46
CA LYS A 54 -4.82 3.15 4.72
C LYS A 54 -5.61 3.47 3.46
N GLU A 55 -5.95 2.46 2.67
CA GLU A 55 -6.74 2.62 1.44
C GLU A 55 -8.14 3.18 1.74
N LYS A 56 -8.84 2.66 2.74
CA LYS A 56 -10.14 3.19 3.18
C LYS A 56 -10.04 4.64 3.62
N ALA A 57 -9.03 5.00 4.41
CA ALA A 57 -8.82 6.39 4.84
C ALA A 57 -8.57 7.32 3.63
N GLN A 58 -7.79 6.88 2.65
CA GLN A 58 -7.58 7.62 1.40
C GLN A 58 -8.85 7.69 0.54
N ALA A 59 -9.65 6.63 0.49
CA ALA A 59 -10.93 6.61 -0.22
C ALA A 59 -11.96 7.56 0.41
N HIS A 60 -12.03 7.60 1.75
CA HIS A 60 -12.88 8.57 2.47
C HIS A 60 -12.42 10.02 2.27
N ALA A 61 -11.09 10.27 2.22
CA ALA A 61 -10.56 11.59 1.87
C ALA A 61 -10.92 12.01 0.43
N LYS A 62 -10.94 11.05 -0.51
CA LYS A 62 -11.38 11.27 -1.90
C LYS A 62 -12.90 11.42 -2.05
N ALA A 63 -13.69 10.80 -1.18
CA ALA A 63 -15.16 10.91 -1.19
C ALA A 63 -15.65 12.31 -0.77
N SER A 64 -14.86 13.06 0.01
CA SER A 64 -15.21 14.41 0.45
C SER A 64 -14.73 15.53 -0.49
N GLY A 65 -13.93 15.21 -1.50
CA GLY A 65 -13.40 16.19 -2.45
C GLY A 65 -13.33 15.58 -3.83
N GLY A 66 -14.28 15.94 -4.69
CA GLY A 66 -14.37 15.56 -6.10
C GLY A 66 -13.19 16.10 -6.93
N GLY A 67 -11.99 15.61 -6.64
CA GLY A 67 -10.87 15.70 -7.56
C GLY A 67 -11.06 14.69 -8.70
N PRO A 68 -10.45 14.92 -9.88
CA PRO A 68 -10.61 14.05 -11.04
C PRO A 68 -10.05 12.66 -10.73
N GLY A 69 -10.90 11.77 -10.24
CA GLY A 69 -10.59 10.35 -10.18
C GLY A 69 -10.47 9.84 -11.60
N PHE A 70 -9.52 8.95 -11.86
CA PHE A 70 -9.49 8.09 -13.03
C PHE A 70 -10.64 7.06 -12.99
N GLU A 71 -11.83 7.47 -12.54
CA GLU A 71 -13.03 6.68 -12.66
C GLU A 71 -13.48 6.79 -14.12
N VAL A 72 -12.90 5.92 -14.95
CA VAL A 72 -13.36 5.74 -16.32
C VAL A 72 -14.80 5.25 -16.22
N LYS A 73 -15.75 6.05 -16.70
CA LYS A 73 -17.15 5.63 -16.81
C LYS A 73 -17.15 4.31 -17.57
N LYS A 74 -17.62 3.24 -16.92
CA LYS A 74 -17.69 1.91 -17.54
C LYS A 74 -18.59 2.00 -18.75
N SER A 75 -18.01 1.90 -19.93
CA SER A 75 -18.71 1.82 -21.20
C SER A 75 -18.06 0.69 -21.99
N GLY A 76 -18.84 -0.35 -22.33
CA GLY A 76 -18.35 -1.58 -22.97
C GLY A 76 -18.13 -2.75 -22.01
N ASP A 77 -17.59 -3.85 -22.53
CA ASP A 77 -17.54 -5.17 -21.86
C ASP A 77 -16.38 -5.33 -20.85
N ALA A 78 -15.28 -4.61 -21.03
CA ALA A 78 -14.09 -4.74 -20.18
C ALA A 78 -13.29 -3.45 -20.04
N SER A 79 -12.55 -3.33 -18.93
CA SER A 79 -11.56 -2.27 -18.70
C SER A 79 -10.17 -2.90 -18.56
N VAL A 80 -9.21 -2.46 -19.38
CA VAL A 80 -7.84 -2.99 -19.40
C VAL A 80 -6.86 -1.86 -19.05
N ALA A 81 -5.87 -2.15 -18.19
CA ALA A 81 -4.82 -1.23 -17.80
C ALA A 81 -3.45 -1.76 -18.21
N LEU A 82 -2.63 -0.93 -18.89
CA LEU A 82 -1.27 -1.26 -19.30
C LEU A 82 -0.25 -0.64 -18.33
N VAL A 83 0.45 -1.47 -17.56
CA VAL A 83 1.48 -1.05 -16.60
C VAL A 83 2.86 -1.44 -17.11
N GLY A 84 3.82 -0.52 -17.04
CA GLY A 84 5.21 -0.82 -17.39
C GLY A 84 6.11 0.42 -17.33
N PHE A 85 7.40 0.22 -17.57
CA PHE A 85 8.40 1.30 -17.59
C PHE A 85 8.15 2.32 -18.72
N PRO A 86 8.63 3.57 -18.60
CA PRO A 86 8.59 4.53 -19.71
C PRO A 86 9.36 3.98 -20.93
N SER A 87 9.00 4.42 -22.14
CA SER A 87 9.68 4.07 -23.41
C SER A 87 9.58 2.62 -23.91
N VAL A 88 8.84 1.72 -23.23
CA VAL A 88 8.59 0.34 -23.71
C VAL A 88 7.52 0.23 -24.81
N GLY A 89 7.09 1.36 -25.40
CA GLY A 89 6.11 1.38 -26.50
C GLY A 89 4.63 1.26 -26.09
N LYS A 90 4.27 1.38 -24.79
CA LYS A 90 2.86 1.25 -24.33
C LYS A 90 1.88 2.18 -25.05
N SER A 91 2.29 3.42 -25.33
CA SER A 91 1.45 4.40 -26.04
C SER A 91 1.33 4.09 -27.53
N SER A 92 2.39 3.54 -28.15
CA SER A 92 2.37 3.11 -29.55
C SER A 92 1.39 1.97 -29.79
N LEU A 93 1.22 1.06 -28.82
CA LEU A 93 0.27 -0.06 -28.91
C LEU A 93 -1.20 0.39 -28.81
N ILE A 94 -1.48 1.51 -28.14
CA ILE A 94 -2.84 2.08 -28.02
C ILE A 94 -3.24 2.94 -29.22
N SER A 95 -2.26 3.53 -29.91
CA SER A 95 -2.50 4.48 -31.00
C SER A 95 -2.56 3.82 -32.39
N GLN A 96 -2.27 2.52 -32.49
CA GLN A 96 -2.50 1.73 -33.70
C GLN A 96 -3.98 1.39 -33.84
#